data_AF-A0A4Z0EC12-F1
#
_entry.id   AF-A0A4Z0EC12-F1
#
_cell.length_a   1.000
_cell.length_b   1.000
_cell.length_c   1.000
_cell.angle_alpha   90.00
_cell.angle_beta   90.00
_cell.angle_gamma   90.00
#
_symmetry.space_group_name_H-M   'P 1'
#
loop_
_entity.id
_entity.type
_entity.pdbx_description
1 polymer ?
#
loop_
_entity_poly.entity_id
_entity_poly.type
_entity_poly.pdbx_seq_one_letter_code
_entity_poly.pdbx_strand_id
1 'polypeptide(L)' 'MTQRANAPATKVAGAHVDVGEMIIAKRRLPCICEQQHEDGMARTVGYSTCRGIVMERVKCEGCPRTWTRVNVR' A
#
# COMPACT_ATOMS: atom_id res chain seq x y z
N MET A 1 28.02 1.93 13.59
CA MET A 1 26.73 2.53 13.21
C MET A 1 26.66 2.55 11.68
N THR A 2 26.10 1.52 11.06
CA THR A 2 26.12 1.37 9.60
C THR A 2 24.91 2.08 9.01
N GLN A 3 25.12 3.29 8.47
CA GLN A 3 24.08 4.01 7.73
C GLN A 3 23.76 3.24 6.44
N ARG A 4 22.56 2.67 6.36
CA ARG A 4 22.03 2.14 5.09
C ARG A 4 21.68 3.33 4.20
N ALA A 5 22.49 3.55 3.17
CA ALA A 5 22.17 4.49 2.10
C ALA A 5 20.86 4.06 1.43
N ASN A 6 19.82 4.90 1.51
CA ASN A 6 18.65 4.79 0.65
C ASN A 6 19.09 5.11 -0.78
N ALA A 7 19.18 4.10 -1.63
CA ALA A 7 19.42 4.31 -3.05
C ALA A 7 18.24 5.12 -3.64
N PRO A 8 18.49 6.23 -4.36
CA PRO A 8 17.44 6.99 -4.99
C PRO A 8 16.81 6.13 -6.10
N ALA A 9 15.48 5.97 -6.03
CA ALA A 9 14.71 5.27 -7.04
C ALA A 9 15.00 5.90 -8.42
N THR A 10 15.64 5.12 -9.29
CA THR A 10 15.96 5.50 -10.66
C THR A 10 14.65 5.83 -11.38
N LYS A 11 14.45 7.12 -11.72
CA LYS A 11 13.41 7.54 -12.66
C LYS A 11 13.77 7.00 -14.04
N VAL A 12 13.27 5.82 -14.38
CA VAL A 12 13.33 5.30 -15.74
C VAL A 12 12.15 5.89 -16.51
N ALA A 13 12.46 6.68 -17.54
CA ALA A 13 11.50 7.29 -18.43
C ALA A 13 10.83 6.24 -19.32
N GLY A 14 9.50 6.22 -19.25
CA GLY A 14 8.61 5.31 -19.97
C GLY A 14 7.44 5.07 -19.04
N ALA A 15 6.26 5.60 -19.37
CA ALA A 15 5.04 5.37 -18.61
C ALA A 15 4.61 3.90 -18.76
N HIS A 16 5.38 2.98 -18.17
CA HIS A 16 4.89 1.66 -17.85
C HIS A 16 3.77 1.90 -16.85
N VAL A 17 2.54 1.81 -17.36
CA VAL A 17 1.36 1.77 -16.51
C VAL A 17 1.53 0.53 -15.65
N ASP A 18 1.87 0.76 -14.40
CA ASP A 18 1.96 -0.31 -13.42
C ASP A 18 0.54 -0.81 -13.15
N VAL A 19 0.19 -1.91 -13.80
CA VAL A 19 -1.13 -2.54 -13.66
C VAL A 19 -1.38 -2.93 -12.20
N GLY A 20 -0.32 -3.27 -11.45
CA GLY A 20 -0.39 -3.52 -10.02
C GLY A 20 -0.83 -2.27 -9.26
N GLU A 21 -0.20 -1.13 -9.54
CA GLU A 21 -0.59 0.16 -8.97
C GLU A 21 -2.06 0.52 -9.29
N MET A 22 -2.50 0.31 -10.54
CA MET A 22 -3.89 0.58 -10.94
C MET A 22 -4.92 -0.32 -10.22
N ILE A 23 -4.64 -1.61 -10.08
CA ILE A 23 -5.53 -2.56 -9.40
C ILE A 23 -5.63 -2.20 -7.91
N ILE A 24 -4.49 -1.87 -7.31
CA ILE A 24 -4.37 -1.56 -5.89
C ILE A 24 -5.02 -0.20 -5.57
N ALA A 25 -4.85 0.81 -6.41
CA ALA A 25 -5.42 2.14 -6.21
C ALA A 25 -6.96 2.16 -6.22
N LYS A 26 -7.60 1.25 -6.97
CA LYS A 26 -9.07 1.13 -7.02
C LYS A 26 -9.66 0.33 -5.86
N ARG A 27 -8.82 -0.30 -5.03
CA ARG A 27 -9.26 -1.20 -3.97
C ARG A 27 -9.67 -0.39 -2.74
N ARG A 28 -10.92 -0.56 -2.30
CA ARG A 28 -11.38 -0.12 -0.98
C ARG A 28 -11.23 -1.27 0.00
N LEU A 29 -10.67 -1.00 1.17
CA LEU A 29 -10.47 -1.96 2.24
C LEU A 29 -11.24 -1.49 3.49
N PRO A 30 -11.82 -2.39 4.29
CA PRO A 30 -12.34 -2.00 5.58
C PRO A 30 -11.18 -1.51 6.46
N CYS A 31 -11.44 -0.46 7.23
CA CYS A 31 -10.48 -0.02 8.22
C CYS A 31 -10.39 -1.04 9.36
N ILE A 32 -9.28 -1.04 10.10
CA ILE A 32 -9.11 -1.89 11.31
C ILE A 32 -9.47 -1.14 12.60
N CYS A 33 -10.16 -0.01 12.48
CA CYS A 33 -10.66 0.74 13.63
C CYS A 33 -12.13 0.42 13.92
N GLU A 34 -12.66 0.93 15.02
CA GLU A 34 -14.06 0.72 15.42
C GLU A 34 -15.04 1.21 14.35
N GLN A 35 -14.68 2.23 13.57
CA GLN A 35 -15.50 2.71 12.44
C GLN A 35 -15.70 1.64 11.36
N GLN A 36 -14.96 0.53 11.34
CA GLN A 36 -15.21 -0.58 10.41
C GLN A 36 -16.64 -1.13 10.50
N HIS A 37 -17.29 -0.98 11.67
CA HIS A 37 -18.68 -1.37 11.89
C HIS A 37 -19.70 -0.36 11.36
N GLU A 38 -19.23 0.83 10.97
CA GLU A 38 -20.00 1.98 10.48
C GLU A 38 -19.55 2.38 9.05
N ASP A 39 -19.10 1.41 8.24
CA ASP A 39 -18.58 1.65 6.87
C ASP A 39 -17.27 2.45 6.79
N GLY A 40 -16.45 2.41 7.85
CA GLY A 40 -15.11 2.98 7.87
C GLY A 40 -14.18 2.31 6.87
N MET A 41 -13.78 3.07 5.84
CA MET A 41 -12.95 2.57 4.74
C MET A 41 -11.49 3.01 4.85
N ALA A 42 -10.66 2.33 4.08
CA ALA A 42 -9.24 2.53 3.97
C ALA A 42 -8.79 2.33 2.52
N ARG A 43 -7.71 3.02 2.17
CA ARG A 43 -7.13 2.99 0.83
C ARG A 43 -5.66 2.59 0.88
N THR A 44 -5.21 1.90 -0.15
CA THR A 44 -3.78 1.61 -0.31
C THR A 44 -3.06 2.89 -0.75
N VAL A 45 -2.03 3.28 0.00
CA VAL A 45 -1.21 4.49 -0.24
C VAL A 45 0.18 4.15 -0.80
N GLY A 46 0.48 2.88 -0.96
CA GLY A 46 1.70 2.38 -1.58
C GLY A 46 1.72 0.87 -1.50
N TYR A 47 2.55 0.22 -2.32
CA TYR A 47 2.71 -1.22 -2.27
C TYR A 47 4.12 -1.62 -2.65
N SER A 48 4.46 -2.87 -2.34
CA SER A 48 5.73 -3.47 -2.72
C SER A 48 5.53 -4.96 -2.92
N THR A 49 6.42 -5.58 -3.70
CA THR A 49 6.43 -7.02 -3.91
C THR A 49 7.71 -7.63 -3.35
N CYS A 50 7.60 -8.68 -2.56
CA CYS A 50 8.75 -9.44 -2.07
C CYS A 50 8.50 -10.93 -2.26
N ARG A 51 9.40 -11.62 -2.99
CA ARG A 51 9.28 -13.07 -3.28
C ARG A 51 7.91 -13.47 -3.87
N GLY A 52 7.34 -12.62 -4.73
CA GLY A 52 6.02 -12.85 -5.33
C GLY A 52 4.82 -12.54 -4.41
N ILE A 53 5.05 -12.07 -3.19
CA ILE A 53 4.01 -11.66 -2.24
C ILE A 53 3.79 -10.15 -2.36
N VAL A 54 2.53 -9.74 -2.48
CA VAL A 54 2.15 -8.31 -2.55
C VAL A 54 1.90 -7.78 -1.13
N MET A 55 2.67 -6.76 -0.75
CA MET A 55 2.52 -6.04 0.51
C MET A 55 1.97 -4.65 0.23
N GLU A 56 0.76 -4.37 0.69
CA GLU A 56 0.07 -3.09 0.54
C GLU A 56 0.23 -2.26 1.82
N ARG A 57 0.65 -1.00 1.71
CA ARG A 57 0.59 -0.03 2.79
C ARG A 57 -0.76 0.67 2.73
N VAL A 58 -1.58 0.49 3.76
CA VAL A 58 -2.98 0.93 3.79
C VAL A 58 -3.15 2.02 4.83
N LYS A 59 -3.90 3.07 4.50
CA LYS A 59 -4.27 4.16 5.41
C LYS A 59 -5.78 4.25 5.52
N CYS A 60 -6.29 4.37 6.74
CA CYS A 60 -7.70 4.65 6.98
C CYS A 60 -8.09 6.03 6.44
N GLU A 61 -9.33 6.18 5.95
CA GLU A 61 -9.83 7.47 5.46
C GLU A 61 -10.36 8.36 6.59
N GLY A 62 -10.85 7.76 7.70
CA GLY A 62 -11.45 8.49 8.83
C GLY A 62 -10.59 8.61 10.10
N CYS A 63 -9.45 7.90 10.19
CA CYS A 63 -8.58 7.95 11.37
C CYS A 63 -7.08 7.93 10.97
N PRO A 64 -6.15 8.27 11.87
CA PRO A 64 -4.72 8.36 11.52
C PRO A 64 -4.03 6.99 11.37
N ARG A 65 -4.75 5.87 11.52
CA ARG A 65 -4.17 4.52 11.48
C ARG A 65 -3.66 4.16 10.09
N THR A 66 -2.50 3.50 10.09
CA THR A 66 -1.83 2.96 8.90
C THR A 66 -1.36 1.55 9.23
N TRP A 67 -1.51 0.60 8.31
CA TRP A 67 -1.05 -0.78 8.49
C TRP A 67 -0.55 -1.37 7.17
N THR A 68 0.08 -2.54 7.26
CA THR A 68 0.52 -3.31 6.10
C THR A 68 -0.40 -4.51 5.92
N ARG A 69 -0.95 -4.68 4.73
CA ARG A 69 -1.72 -5.87 4.33
C ARG A 69 -0.86 -6.76 3.45
N VAL A 70 -0.66 -7.99 3.87
CA VAL A 70 0.10 -9.00 3.12
C VAL A 70 -0.89 -9.88 2.36
N ASN A 71 -0.82 -9.86 1.03
CA ASN A 71 -1.62 -10.75 0.18
C ASN A 71 -0.80 -12.01 -0.11
N VAL A 72 -0.90 -12.97 0.80
CA VAL A 72 -0.46 -14.35 0.55
C VAL A 72 -1.55 -15.06 -0.26
N ARG A 73 -1.13 -15.82 -1.27
CA ARG A 73 -2.02 -16.58 -2.14
C ARG A 73 -2.44 -17.89 -1.48
#